data_AF-A0AAX1EF66-F1
#
_entry.id   AF-A0AAX1EF66-F1
#
_cell.length_a   1.000
_cell.length_b   1.000
_cell.length_c   1.000
_cell.angle_alpha   90.00
_cell.angle_beta   90.00
_cell.angle_gamma   90.00
#
_symmetry.space_group_name_H-M   'P 1'
#
loop_
_entity.id
_entity.type
_entity.pdbx_description
1 polymer ?
#
loop_
_entity_poly.entity_id
_entity_poly.type
_entity_poly.pdbx_seq_one_letter_code
_entity_poly.pdbx_strand_id
1 'polypeptide(L)'
;MTWILGASSLFGYGLILSDIQVSVGKERFDILQKAYPLSNFISGGFAGSVKIGFMLLQSLSDTLEIPREYQQTFAWDPIKIANAWSPRARDIFMRESLQERRLGAQFLMVAASPQPDKKMMIPGWDSKIYLIRFSSPNFKPQIMSKRVNFCSIGSGAGVSKFQKYIREKLKLGIFDKTLQAEVMNPG
;
A
#
# COMPACT_ATOMS: atom_id res chain seq x y z
N MET A 1 -6.36 -10.83 -13.98
CA MET A 1 -7.07 -10.33 -12.78
C MET A 1 -6.00 -9.72 -11.90
N THR A 2 -6.14 -8.46 -11.49
CA THR A 2 -5.14 -7.81 -10.63
C THR A 2 -5.63 -7.73 -9.21
N TRP A 3 -4.76 -8.02 -8.25
CA TRP A 3 -5.06 -7.88 -6.83
C TRP A 3 -3.87 -7.28 -6.08
N ILE A 4 -4.14 -6.38 -5.16
CA ILE A 4 -3.16 -5.98 -4.16
C ILE A 4 -3.86 -5.96 -2.82
N LEU A 5 -3.16 -6.45 -1.82
CA LEU A 5 -3.68 -6.72 -0.49
C LEU A 5 -2.79 -5.99 0.50
N GLY A 6 -3.43 -5.28 1.43
CA GLY A 6 -2.77 -4.66 2.56
C GLY A 6 -3.35 -5.22 3.84
N ALA A 7 -2.50 -5.47 4.82
CA ALA A 7 -2.88 -6.02 6.10
C ALA A 7 -2.09 -5.42 7.25
N SER A 8 -2.70 -5.39 8.43
CA SER A 8 -2.03 -5.04 9.68
C SER A 8 -2.30 -6.10 10.75
N SER A 9 -1.31 -6.34 11.61
CA SER A 9 -1.40 -7.26 12.74
C SER A 9 -1.50 -6.54 14.09
N LEU A 10 -1.83 -7.30 15.14
CA LEU A 10 -1.89 -6.79 16.53
C LEU A 10 -0.53 -6.31 17.06
N PHE A 11 0.58 -6.78 16.49
CA PHE A 11 1.94 -6.47 16.94
C PHE A 11 2.59 -5.33 16.15
N GLY A 12 1.82 -4.57 15.38
CA GLY A 12 2.34 -3.45 14.62
C GLY A 12 3.06 -3.83 13.33
N TYR A 13 2.86 -5.04 12.79
CA TYR A 13 3.38 -5.41 11.48
C TYR A 13 2.39 -5.05 10.37
N GLY A 14 2.93 -4.50 9.27
CA GLY A 14 2.22 -4.26 8.03
C GLY A 14 2.68 -5.23 6.94
N LEU A 15 1.76 -5.67 6.11
CA LEU A 15 2.05 -6.50 4.94
C LEU A 15 1.38 -5.91 3.71
N ILE A 16 2.09 -5.92 2.59
CA ILE A 16 1.52 -5.72 1.26
C ILE A 16 1.85 -6.91 0.35
N LEU A 17 0.86 -7.42 -0.39
CA LEU A 17 1.03 -8.51 -1.35
C LEU A 17 0.37 -8.13 -2.68
N SER A 18 0.97 -8.55 -3.79
CA SER A 18 0.42 -8.36 -5.14
C SER A 18 0.59 -9.59 -6.00
N ASP A 19 -0.28 -9.78 -6.99
CA ASP A 19 0.00 -10.67 -8.12
C ASP A 19 1.04 -10.03 -9.05
N ILE A 20 1.59 -10.84 -9.95
CA ILE A 20 2.46 -10.38 -11.02
C ILE A 20 1.75 -10.25 -12.39
N GLN A 21 0.45 -10.51 -12.45
CA GLN A 21 -0.29 -10.56 -13.70
C GLN A 21 -0.63 -9.17 -14.25
N VAL A 22 -0.40 -8.95 -15.54
CA VAL A 22 -0.82 -7.76 -16.30
C VAL A 22 -1.63 -8.21 -17.53
N SER A 23 -2.54 -7.36 -18.00
CA SER A 23 -3.31 -7.60 -19.22
C SER A 23 -2.82 -6.68 -20.35
N VAL A 24 -2.57 -7.25 -21.53
CA VAL A 24 -2.27 -6.49 -22.76
C VAL A 24 -3.32 -6.89 -23.80
N GLY A 25 -4.29 -6.01 -24.07
CA GLY A 25 -5.45 -6.37 -24.87
C GLY A 25 -6.25 -7.52 -24.24
N LYS A 26 -6.29 -8.67 -24.91
CA LYS A 26 -6.96 -9.89 -24.42
C LYS A 26 -6.02 -10.87 -23.72
N GLU A 27 -4.71 -10.65 -23.84
CA GLU A 27 -3.68 -11.54 -23.32
C GLU A 27 -3.29 -11.18 -21.89
N ARG A 28 -2.75 -12.15 -21.16
CA ARG A 28 -2.33 -12.01 -19.77
C ARG A 28 -0.92 -12.52 -19.59
N PHE A 29 -0.12 -11.79 -18.85
CA PHE A 29 1.31 -12.08 -18.62
C PHE A 29 1.63 -11.96 -17.14
N ASP A 30 2.38 -12.91 -16.59
CA ASP A 30 2.80 -12.94 -15.19
C ASP A 30 4.23 -12.40 -15.05
N ILE A 31 4.38 -11.08 -15.18
CA ILE A 31 5.70 -10.43 -15.39
C ILE A 31 5.92 -9.14 -14.59
N LEU A 32 4.93 -8.63 -13.86
CA LEU A 32 4.95 -7.28 -13.31
C LEU A 32 4.75 -7.26 -11.79
N GLN A 33 5.81 -6.94 -11.04
CA GLN A 33 5.69 -6.59 -9.62
C GLN A 33 4.83 -5.31 -9.45
N LYS A 34 3.91 -5.31 -8.47
CA LYS A 34 3.01 -4.15 -8.24
C LYS A 34 3.02 -3.63 -6.81
N ALA A 35 3.77 -4.27 -5.92
CA ALA A 35 3.99 -3.83 -4.55
C ALA A 35 5.49 -3.54 -4.34
N TYR A 36 5.79 -2.38 -3.78
CA TYR A 36 7.15 -1.85 -3.65
C TYR A 36 7.36 -1.21 -2.28
N PRO A 37 8.55 -1.34 -1.68
CA PRO A 37 8.97 -0.43 -0.62
C PRO A 37 9.10 0.99 -1.19
N LEU A 38 8.70 2.00 -0.43
CA LEU A 38 8.78 3.41 -0.84
C LEU A 38 9.62 4.25 0.13
N SER A 39 9.70 3.84 1.39
CA SER A 39 10.61 4.37 2.40
C SER A 39 10.78 3.33 3.51
N ASN A 40 11.60 3.63 4.53
CA ASN A 40 11.86 2.73 5.67
C ASN A 40 10.59 2.21 6.36
N PHE A 41 9.49 2.96 6.33
CA PHE A 41 8.27 2.64 7.07
C PHE A 41 7.00 2.61 6.21
N ILE A 42 7.15 2.74 4.89
CA ILE A 42 6.02 2.84 3.96
C ILE A 42 6.28 1.96 2.74
N SER A 43 5.31 1.10 2.46
CA SER A 43 5.23 0.34 1.21
C SER A 43 3.94 0.71 0.47
N GLY A 44 3.96 0.57 -0.84
CA GLY A 44 2.80 0.91 -1.67
C GLY A 44 2.65 0.00 -2.88
N GLY A 45 1.47 0.00 -3.45
CA GLY A 45 1.21 -0.73 -4.69
C GLY A 45 0.02 -0.20 -5.46
N PHE A 46 -0.07 -0.55 -6.74
CA PHE A 46 -1.06 0.00 -7.67
C PHE A 46 -1.84 -1.05 -8.49
N ALA A 47 -3.08 -0.74 -8.82
CA ALA A 47 -3.91 -1.52 -9.74
C ALA A 47 -4.63 -0.61 -10.74
N GLY A 48 -4.93 -1.12 -11.94
CA GLY A 48 -5.51 -0.35 -13.04
C GLY A 48 -4.48 -0.11 -14.16
N SER A 49 -4.43 1.11 -14.71
CA SER A 49 -3.40 1.50 -15.68
C SER A 49 -2.00 1.31 -15.08
N VAL A 50 -1.16 0.53 -15.78
CA VAL A 50 0.24 0.30 -15.40
C VAL A 50 1.04 1.59 -15.49
N LYS A 51 0.82 2.38 -16.54
CA LYS A 51 1.49 3.67 -16.73
C LYS A 51 1.21 4.61 -15.56
N ILE A 52 -0.07 4.84 -15.26
CA ILE A 52 -0.48 5.70 -14.14
C ILE A 52 0.04 5.13 -12.82
N GLY A 53 -0.04 3.81 -12.64
CA GLY A 53 0.47 3.12 -11.46
C GLY A 53 1.93 3.43 -11.14
N PHE A 54 2.82 3.32 -12.14
CA PHE A 54 4.23 3.68 -11.98
C PHE A 54 4.44 5.17 -11.73
N MET A 55 3.68 6.04 -12.39
CA MET A 55 3.76 7.48 -12.12
C MET A 55 3.35 7.82 -10.68
N LEU A 56 2.34 7.13 -10.15
CA LEU A 56 1.92 7.28 -8.75
C LEU A 56 2.99 6.78 -7.79
N LEU A 57 3.58 5.61 -8.05
CA LEU A 57 4.70 5.08 -7.26
C LEU A 57 5.87 6.07 -7.22
N GLN A 58 6.32 6.54 -8.38
CA GLN A 58 7.43 7.49 -8.46
C GLN A 58 7.10 8.77 -7.70
N SER A 59 5.93 9.35 -7.94
CA SER A 59 5.48 10.58 -7.29
C SER A 59 5.44 10.47 -5.76
N LEU A 60 4.99 9.33 -5.23
CA LEU A 60 5.00 9.10 -3.79
C LEU A 60 6.42 8.88 -3.28
N SER A 61 7.25 8.12 -4.01
CA SER A 61 8.67 7.92 -3.68
C SER A 61 9.40 9.27 -3.57
N ASP A 62 9.23 10.16 -4.55
CA ASP A 62 9.82 11.50 -4.54
C ASP A 62 9.31 12.35 -3.35
N THR A 63 8.03 12.18 -2.98
CA THR A 63 7.44 12.89 -1.84
C THR A 63 8.00 12.39 -0.50
N LEU A 64 8.44 11.13 -0.46
CA LEU A 64 8.93 10.46 0.73
C LEU A 64 10.45 10.53 0.89
N GLU A 65 11.16 11.14 -0.06
CA GLU A 65 12.61 11.26 -0.02
C GLU A 65 13.05 12.06 1.21
N ILE A 66 13.95 11.46 2.00
CA ILE A 66 14.53 12.06 3.20
C ILE A 66 16.06 12.10 2.98
N PRO A 67 16.71 13.26 3.22
CA PRO A 67 18.18 13.33 3.15
C PRO A 67 18.83 12.30 4.08
N ARG A 68 19.95 11.73 3.64
CA ARG A 68 20.58 10.56 4.28
C ARG A 68 20.84 10.78 5.78
N GLU A 69 21.25 11.99 6.16
CA GLU A 69 21.53 12.39 7.53
C GLU A 69 20.32 12.31 8.48
N TYR A 70 19.09 12.31 7.95
CA TYR A 70 17.86 12.25 8.75
C TYR A 70 17.14 10.89 8.67
N GLN A 71 17.61 9.94 7.86
CA GLN A 71 16.90 8.68 7.59
C GLN A 71 16.68 7.81 8.84
N GLN A 72 17.52 7.95 9.87
CA GLN A 72 17.43 7.18 11.12
C GLN A 72 16.58 7.87 12.20
N THR A 73 16.40 9.18 12.11
CA THR A 73 15.74 9.99 13.15
C THR A 73 14.39 10.54 12.71
N PHE A 74 14.09 10.45 11.42
CA PHE A 74 12.88 10.98 10.82
C PHE A 74 11.96 9.86 10.33
N ALA A 75 10.67 10.04 10.58
CA ALA A 75 9.63 9.16 10.08
C ALA A 75 8.40 9.98 9.71
N TRP A 76 7.76 9.57 8.61
CA TRP A 76 6.60 10.25 8.08
C TRP A 76 5.34 9.93 8.88
N ASP A 77 4.51 10.95 9.12
CA ASP A 77 3.13 10.75 9.59
C ASP A 77 2.26 10.26 8.41
N PRO A 78 1.74 9.02 8.44
CA PRO A 78 1.02 8.45 7.30
C PRO A 78 -0.23 9.23 6.91
N ILE A 79 -0.93 9.83 7.88
CA ILE A 79 -2.16 10.59 7.63
C ILE A 79 -1.82 11.91 6.94
N LYS A 80 -0.79 12.61 7.44
CA LYS A 80 -0.34 13.88 6.85
C LYS A 80 0.15 13.68 5.42
N ILE A 81 0.99 12.68 5.19
CA ILE A 81 1.46 12.33 3.83
C ILE A 81 0.29 11.98 2.92
N ALA A 82 -0.63 11.12 3.36
CA ALA A 82 -1.76 10.71 2.54
C ALA A 82 -2.62 11.91 2.09
N ASN A 83 -2.88 12.85 2.99
CA ASN A 83 -3.65 14.06 2.67
C ASN A 83 -2.86 15.01 1.76
N ALA A 84 -1.57 15.21 2.01
CA ALA A 84 -0.71 16.09 1.21
C ALA A 84 -0.48 15.56 -0.22
N TRP A 85 -0.33 14.24 -0.37
CA TRP A 85 -0.06 13.61 -1.66
C TRP A 85 -1.32 13.43 -2.54
N SER A 86 -2.50 13.34 -1.92
CA SER A 86 -3.78 13.10 -2.61
C SER A 86 -4.06 14.04 -3.80
N PRO A 87 -3.88 15.37 -3.70
CA PRO A 87 -4.03 16.27 -4.85
C PRO A 87 -3.06 15.94 -6.00
N ARG A 88 -1.78 15.65 -5.68
CA ARG A 88 -0.77 15.30 -6.68
C ARG A 88 -1.10 13.98 -7.41
N ALA A 89 -1.61 12.98 -6.68
CA ALA A 89 -2.07 11.73 -7.26
C ALA A 89 -3.24 11.95 -8.25
N ARG A 90 -4.19 12.83 -7.88
CA ARG A 90 -5.29 13.23 -8.77
C ARG A 90 -4.77 13.96 -10.01
N ASP A 91 -3.84 14.89 -9.86
CA ASP A 91 -3.30 15.66 -10.99
C ASP A 91 -2.58 14.76 -11.99
N ILE A 92 -1.80 13.79 -11.52
CA ILE A 92 -1.16 12.76 -12.36
C ILE A 92 -2.21 12.03 -13.19
N PHE A 93 -3.27 11.53 -12.54
CA PHE A 93 -4.34 10.83 -13.25
C PHE A 93 -5.05 11.73 -14.27
N MET A 94 -5.27 13.00 -13.95
CA MET A 94 -6.04 13.92 -14.81
C MET A 94 -5.26 14.40 -16.03
N ARG A 95 -3.92 14.45 -15.97
CA ARG A 95 -3.04 14.85 -17.08
C ARG A 95 -2.88 13.77 -18.15
N GLU A 96 -3.20 12.53 -17.81
CA GLU A 96 -3.08 11.40 -18.72
C GLU A 96 -4.21 11.32 -19.74
N SER A 97 -3.95 10.59 -20.83
CA SER A 97 -4.90 10.43 -21.93
C SER A 97 -6.23 9.83 -21.45
N LEU A 98 -7.31 10.12 -22.18
CA LEU A 98 -8.62 9.52 -21.86
C LEU A 98 -8.59 7.99 -21.92
N GLN A 99 -7.77 7.41 -22.80
CA GLN A 99 -7.57 5.97 -22.91
C GLN A 99 -6.99 5.39 -21.61
N GLU A 100 -5.92 5.99 -21.07
CA GLU A 100 -5.30 5.55 -19.82
C GLU A 100 -6.23 5.76 -18.62
N ARG A 101 -6.91 6.90 -18.57
CA ARG A 101 -7.86 7.21 -17.49
C ARG A 101 -9.05 6.25 -17.44
N ARG A 102 -9.50 5.74 -18.59
CA ARG A 102 -10.59 4.73 -18.67
C ARG A 102 -10.21 3.40 -18.03
N LEU A 103 -8.93 3.05 -17.98
CA LEU A 103 -8.45 1.87 -17.25
C LEU A 103 -8.56 2.04 -15.73
N GLY A 104 -8.74 3.29 -15.27
CA GLY A 104 -8.77 3.63 -13.86
C GLY A 104 -7.39 3.48 -13.20
N ALA A 105 -7.31 3.91 -11.94
CA ALA A 105 -6.13 3.69 -11.12
C ALA A 105 -6.51 3.62 -9.65
N GLN A 106 -5.89 2.68 -8.93
CA GLN A 106 -6.03 2.50 -7.51
C GLN A 106 -4.64 2.38 -6.91
N PHE A 107 -4.47 2.91 -5.71
CA PHE A 107 -3.23 2.84 -4.96
C PHE A 107 -3.52 2.41 -3.54
N LEU A 108 -2.65 1.56 -3.00
CA LEU A 108 -2.72 1.10 -1.62
C LEU A 108 -1.39 1.37 -0.94
N MET A 109 -1.44 2.11 0.15
CA MET A 109 -0.30 2.39 1.01
C MET A 109 -0.43 1.62 2.33
N VAL A 110 0.65 1.00 2.77
CA VAL A 110 0.80 0.37 4.09
C VAL A 110 1.93 1.08 4.80
N ALA A 111 1.64 1.71 5.93
CA ALA A 111 2.57 2.61 6.60
C ALA A 111 2.58 2.42 8.11
N ALA A 112 3.77 2.35 8.70
CA ALA A 112 3.94 2.36 10.15
C ALA A 112 3.89 3.80 10.68
N SER A 113 3.18 3.97 11.79
CA SER A 113 3.09 5.23 12.52
C SER A 113 4.35 5.45 13.36
N PRO A 114 4.97 6.63 13.31
CA PRO A 114 6.01 6.98 14.28
C PRO A 114 5.45 7.33 15.65
N GLN A 115 4.14 7.59 15.73
CA GLN A 115 3.48 7.90 16.99
C GLN A 115 2.85 6.65 17.60
N PRO A 116 3.05 6.42 18.91
CA PRO A 116 2.42 5.32 19.61
C PRO A 116 0.90 5.49 19.64
N ASP A 117 0.17 4.37 19.58
CA ASP A 117 -1.26 4.33 19.83
C ASP A 117 -1.50 4.73 21.29
N LYS A 118 -1.87 5.99 21.53
CA LYS A 118 -2.15 6.54 22.87
C LYS A 118 -3.22 5.78 23.65
N LYS A 119 -4.01 4.91 22.99
CA LYS A 119 -4.99 4.04 23.63
C LYS A 119 -4.39 2.73 24.13
N MET A 120 -3.17 2.37 23.75
CA MET A 120 -2.41 1.27 24.33
C MET A 120 -1.59 1.77 25.50
N MET A 121 -1.71 1.09 26.63
CA MET A 121 -0.87 1.32 27.81
C MET A 121 0.19 0.21 28.00
N ILE A 122 0.35 -0.69 27.02
CA ILE A 122 1.31 -1.79 27.06
C ILE A 122 2.52 -1.41 26.18
N PRO A 123 3.71 -1.17 26.77
CA PRO A 123 4.92 -0.88 26.03
C PRO A 123 5.24 -1.96 24.99
N GLY A 124 5.60 -1.56 23.77
CA GLY A 124 5.94 -2.47 22.66
C GLY A 124 4.75 -2.99 21.87
N TRP A 125 3.51 -2.66 22.24
CA TRP A 125 2.27 -3.00 21.52
C TRP A 125 1.53 -1.76 21.01
N ASP A 126 2.15 -0.60 21.15
CA ASP A 126 1.66 0.71 20.76
C ASP A 126 1.97 1.06 19.29
N SER A 127 2.69 0.18 18.57
CA SER A 127 2.94 0.35 17.14
C SER A 127 1.65 0.26 16.32
N LYS A 128 1.43 1.27 15.48
CA LYS A 128 0.19 1.39 14.71
C LYS A 128 0.46 1.39 13.21
N ILE A 129 -0.20 0.49 12.49
CA ILE A 129 -0.14 0.43 11.03
C ILE A 129 -1.38 1.07 10.42
N TYR A 130 -1.17 1.87 9.38
CA TYR A 130 -2.19 2.48 8.57
C TYR A 130 -2.25 1.77 7.22
N LEU A 131 -3.46 1.36 6.83
CA LEU A 131 -3.76 0.98 5.44
C LEU A 131 -4.54 2.12 4.81
N ILE A 132 -4.03 2.68 3.72
CA ILE A 132 -4.61 3.87 3.08
C ILE A 132 -4.85 3.59 1.61
N ARG A 133 -6.12 3.57 1.22
CA ARG A 133 -6.53 3.35 -0.18
C ARG A 133 -6.82 4.68 -0.87
N PHE A 134 -6.39 4.76 -2.11
CA PHE A 134 -6.69 5.85 -3.02
C PHE A 134 -7.28 5.26 -4.30
N SER A 135 -8.32 5.91 -4.84
CA SER A 135 -8.95 5.46 -6.09
C SER A 135 -9.27 6.65 -6.99
N SER A 136 -9.03 6.48 -8.29
CA SER A 136 -9.48 7.38 -9.32
C SER A 136 -11.00 7.57 -9.27
N PRO A 137 -11.53 8.75 -9.68
CA PRO A 137 -10.78 9.88 -10.22
C PRO A 137 -10.24 10.84 -9.14
N ASN A 138 -10.68 10.71 -7.88
CA ASN A 138 -10.50 11.75 -6.88
C ASN A 138 -9.30 11.53 -5.96
N PHE A 139 -8.83 10.29 -5.84
CA PHE A 139 -7.74 9.89 -4.95
C PHE A 139 -7.90 10.41 -3.51
N LYS A 140 -9.15 10.49 -3.01
CA LYS A 140 -9.39 10.83 -1.61
C LYS A 140 -8.88 9.68 -0.73
N PRO A 141 -8.04 9.94 0.29
CA PRO A 141 -7.49 8.89 1.12
C PRO A 141 -8.58 8.23 1.96
N GLN A 142 -8.67 6.91 1.87
CA GLN A 142 -9.52 6.08 2.72
C GLN A 142 -8.64 5.39 3.75
N ILE A 143 -8.62 5.97 4.95
CA ILE A 143 -7.69 5.63 6.02
C ILE A 143 -8.30 4.55 6.92
N MET A 144 -7.60 3.44 7.07
CA MET A 144 -7.95 2.33 7.96
C MET A 144 -6.85 2.16 9.01
N SER A 145 -7.24 2.23 10.29
CA SER A 145 -6.28 2.29 11.40
C SER A 145 -6.66 1.44 12.61
N LYS A 146 -7.55 0.45 12.47
CA LYS A 146 -7.76 -0.57 13.51
C LYS A 146 -6.52 -1.46 13.60
N ARG A 147 -6.29 -2.14 14.73
CA ARG A 147 -5.08 -2.96 14.92
C ARG A 147 -4.99 -4.10 13.90
N VAL A 148 -6.08 -4.85 13.72
CA VAL A 148 -6.21 -5.82 12.64
C VAL A 148 -7.08 -5.24 11.54
N ASN A 149 -6.46 -4.82 10.45
CA ASN A 149 -7.15 -4.44 9.23
C ASN A 149 -6.72 -5.33 8.08
N PHE A 150 -7.62 -5.38 7.11
CA PHE A 150 -7.37 -5.96 5.80
C PHE A 150 -8.05 -5.08 4.77
N CYS A 151 -7.37 -4.82 3.67
CA CYS A 151 -7.94 -4.12 2.53
C CYS A 151 -7.34 -4.63 1.23
N SER A 152 -8.02 -4.34 0.13
CA SER A 152 -7.57 -4.72 -1.20
C SER A 152 -7.98 -3.72 -2.26
N ILE A 153 -7.21 -3.73 -3.35
CA ILE A 153 -7.46 -2.99 -4.59
C ILE A 153 -7.34 -3.92 -5.81
N GLY A 154 -7.83 -3.45 -6.96
CA GLY A 154 -7.87 -4.19 -8.21
C GLY A 154 -9.14 -5.02 -8.40
N SER A 155 -9.26 -5.66 -9.57
CA SER A 155 -10.42 -6.46 -9.95
C SER A 155 -10.60 -7.72 -9.08
N GLY A 156 -9.53 -8.21 -8.47
CA GLY A 156 -9.54 -9.35 -7.55
C GLY A 156 -10.02 -9.03 -6.14
N ALA A 157 -10.24 -7.75 -5.82
CA ALA A 157 -10.65 -7.33 -4.49
C ALA A 157 -11.96 -7.99 -4.03
N GLY A 158 -12.86 -8.37 -4.94
CA GLY A 158 -14.15 -9.01 -4.61
C GLY A 158 -14.11 -10.50 -4.27
N VAL A 159 -12.97 -11.18 -4.35
CA VAL A 159 -12.90 -12.64 -4.15
C VAL A 159 -12.95 -13.00 -2.65
N SER A 160 -14.15 -13.28 -2.16
CA SER A 160 -14.45 -13.48 -0.73
C SER A 160 -13.68 -14.62 -0.06
N LYS A 161 -13.51 -15.77 -0.75
CA LYS A 161 -12.76 -16.93 -0.23
C LYS A 161 -11.34 -16.56 0.16
N PHE A 162 -10.68 -15.76 -0.68
CA PHE A 162 -9.30 -15.37 -0.44
C PHE A 162 -9.18 -14.33 0.69
N GLN A 163 -10.10 -13.35 0.73
CA GLN A 163 -10.14 -12.40 1.85
C GLN A 163 -10.31 -13.12 3.19
N LYS A 164 -11.16 -14.15 3.24
CA LYS A 164 -11.38 -14.94 4.45
C LYS A 164 -10.11 -15.67 4.89
N TYR A 165 -9.44 -16.35 3.96
CA TYR A 165 -8.19 -17.08 4.23
C TYR A 165 -7.10 -16.17 4.82
N ILE A 166 -6.84 -15.02 4.20
CA ILE A 166 -5.81 -14.09 4.68
C ILE A 166 -6.18 -13.48 6.03
N ARG A 167 -7.45 -13.08 6.24
CA ARG A 167 -7.90 -12.54 7.53
C ARG A 167 -7.73 -13.55 8.67
N GLU A 168 -8.02 -14.83 8.43
CA GLU A 168 -7.85 -15.89 9.43
C GLU A 168 -6.38 -16.06 9.81
N LYS A 169 -5.47 -16.06 8.82
CA LYS A 169 -4.01 -16.16 9.08
C LYS A 169 -3.45 -14.96 9.84
N LEU A 170 -3.86 -13.74 9.47
CA LEU A 170 -3.44 -12.50 10.13
C LEU A 170 -3.87 -12.41 11.60
N LYS A 171 -5.10 -12.85 11.91
CA LYS A 171 -5.63 -12.83 13.28
C LYS A 171 -4.84 -13.73 14.22
N LEU A 172 -4.31 -14.84 13.72
CA LEU A 172 -3.57 -15.81 14.53
C LEU A 172 -2.11 -15.41 14.74
N GLY A 173 -1.65 -14.29 14.17
CA GLY A 173 -0.22 -13.93 14.19
C GLY A 173 0.66 -14.90 13.41
N ILE A 174 0.05 -15.82 12.66
CA ILE A 174 0.74 -16.82 11.85
C ILE A 174 1.07 -16.14 10.51
N PHE A 175 2.10 -15.30 10.54
CA PHE A 175 2.96 -15.15 9.38
C PHE A 175 3.85 -16.40 9.41
N ASP A 176 3.33 -17.49 8.85
CA ASP A 176 4.13 -18.69 8.66
C ASP A 176 5.42 -18.31 7.89
N LYS A 177 6.50 -19.08 8.07
CA LYS A 177 7.81 -18.84 7.42
C LYS A 177 7.73 -18.75 5.88
N THR A 178 6.58 -19.10 5.31
CA THR A 178 6.21 -18.95 3.90
C THR A 178 5.88 -17.52 3.44
N LEU A 179 5.61 -16.58 4.35
CA LEU A 179 5.28 -15.18 4.01
C LEU A 179 6.44 -14.18 4.23
N GLN A 180 7.62 -14.65 4.66
CA GLN A 180 8.84 -13.83 4.72
C GLN A 180 9.42 -13.64 3.31
N ALA A 181 8.84 -12.72 2.56
CA ALA A 181 9.60 -11.93 1.60
C ALA A 181 9.80 -10.55 2.26
N GLU A 182 10.76 -10.48 3.18
CA GLU A 182 11.23 -9.20 3.68
C GLU A 182 11.97 -8.51 2.55
N VAL A 183 11.38 -7.48 1.95
CA VAL A 183 12.13 -6.52 1.15
C VAL A 183 12.84 -5.59 2.14
N MET A 184 13.86 -6.12 2.82
CA MET A 184 14.87 -5.26 3.42
C MET A 184 15.59 -4.56 2.28
N ASN A 185 15.67 -3.23 2.36
CA ASN A 185 16.55 -2.45 1.49
C ASN A 185 17.96 -3.06 1.58
N PRO A 186 18.58 -3.54 0.49
CA PRO A 186 20.00 -3.79 0.46
C PRO A 186 20.70 -2.43 0.30
N GLY A 187 20.77 -1.64 1.37
CA GLY A 187 21.38 -0.31 1.35
C GLY A 187 21.26 0.44 2.66
#